data_AF-A0A7C7QP35-F1
#
_entry.id   AF-A0A7C7QP35-F1
#
_cell.length_a   1.000
_cell.length_b   1.000
_cell.length_c   1.000
_cell.angle_alpha   90.00
_cell.angle_beta   90.00
_cell.angle_gamma   90.00
#
_symmetry.space_group_name_H-M   'P 1'
#
loop_
_entity.id
_entity.type
_entity.pdbx_description
1 polymer ?
#
loop_
_entity_poly.entity_id
_entity_poly.type
_entity_poly.pdbx_seq_one_letter_code
_entity_poly.pdbx_strand_id
1 'polypeptide(L)'
;MTGSVLRRTIDILSKAPEITRLDGRTQTVQEKVIELASISLGRGSDTPGVDEPLYGTEAGFDSFSLLEFILRLEDEFGIAIPDEDLDPDIFRSINTVAAYVLRRIEEKEVQ
;
A
#
# COMPACT_ATOMS: atom_id res chain seq x y z
N MET A 1 -9.81 37.40 -16.86
CA MET A 1 -8.60 37.20 -16.03
C MET A 1 -9.03 36.63 -14.69
N THR A 2 -8.55 35.43 -14.38
CA THR A 2 -8.33 34.80 -13.06
C THR A 2 -9.49 34.65 -12.07
N GLY A 3 -9.65 33.41 -11.58
CA GLY A 3 -10.50 33.08 -10.43
C GLY A 3 -10.76 31.58 -10.32
N SER A 4 -9.70 30.77 -10.27
CA SER A 4 -9.36 29.99 -9.07
C SER A 4 -10.35 28.87 -8.77
N VAL A 5 -10.09 27.69 -9.34
CA VAL A 5 -10.70 26.42 -8.92
C VAL A 5 -9.95 25.97 -7.67
N LEU A 6 -10.48 26.30 -6.48
CA LEU A 6 -9.96 25.71 -5.24
C LEU A 6 -10.30 24.23 -5.26
N ARG A 7 -9.27 23.43 -5.58
CA ARG A 7 -9.28 21.98 -5.49
C ARG A 7 -9.59 21.60 -4.05
N ARG A 8 -10.63 20.78 -3.90
CA ARG A 8 -11.08 20.17 -2.67
C ARG A 8 -9.87 19.49 -2.02
N THR A 9 -9.46 19.98 -0.85
CA THR A 9 -8.45 19.36 -0.02
C THR A 9 -8.93 17.95 0.29
N ILE A 10 -8.33 16.97 -0.37
CA ILE A 10 -8.66 15.56 -0.15
C ILE A 10 -7.97 15.20 1.16
N ASP A 11 -8.79 15.09 2.19
CA ASP A 11 -8.46 14.57 3.51
C ASP A 11 -8.19 13.05 3.37
N ILE A 12 -7.09 12.66 2.72
CA ILE A 12 -6.78 11.23 2.46
C ILE A 12 -6.13 10.58 3.69
N LEU A 13 -5.49 11.36 4.57
CA LEU A 13 -4.66 10.82 5.67
C LEU A 13 -5.32 10.87 7.06
N SER A 14 -6.50 11.49 7.23
CA SER A 14 -7.11 11.65 8.57
C SER A 14 -7.92 10.46 9.07
N LYS A 15 -7.97 9.37 8.30
CA LYS A 15 -8.71 8.16 8.68
C LYS A 15 -7.82 6.94 8.47
N ALA A 16 -6.66 6.92 9.13
CA ALA A 16 -6.01 5.66 9.42
C ALA A 16 -7.05 4.77 10.11
N PRO A 17 -7.53 3.69 9.48
CA PRO A 17 -8.43 2.79 10.16
C PRO A 17 -7.63 2.27 11.35
N GLU A 18 -8.19 2.42 12.55
CA GLU A 18 -7.69 1.75 13.73
C GLU A 18 -7.49 0.28 13.36
N ILE A 19 -6.24 -0.15 13.27
CA ILE A 19 -5.85 -1.54 13.01
C ILE A 19 -6.13 -2.35 14.29
N THR A 20 -7.37 -2.30 14.78
CA THR A 20 -7.86 -2.98 15.98
C THR A 20 -8.90 -4.00 15.56
N ARG A 21 -8.44 -4.94 14.74
CA ARG A 21 -8.92 -6.32 14.76
C ARG A 21 -7.81 -7.15 14.16
N LEU A 22 -7.22 -8.02 14.96
CA LEU A 22 -6.42 -9.15 14.47
C LEU A 22 -7.40 -10.13 13.80
N ASP A 23 -8.02 -9.69 12.71
CA ASP A 23 -8.89 -10.53 11.89
C ASP A 23 -8.00 -11.38 11.00
N GLY A 24 -8.34 -12.65 10.80
CA GLY A 24 -7.55 -13.56 9.97
C GLY A 24 -7.30 -13.00 8.56
N ARG A 25 -8.23 -12.17 8.05
CA ARG A 25 -8.07 -11.49 6.77
C ARG A 25 -6.90 -10.50 6.74
N THR A 26 -6.71 -9.71 7.79
CA THR A 26 -5.62 -8.73 7.85
C THR A 26 -4.28 -9.43 7.87
N GLN A 27 -4.18 -10.54 8.61
CA GLN A 27 -2.99 -11.37 8.64
C GLN A 27 -2.70 -11.99 7.25
N THR A 28 -3.71 -12.54 6.59
CA THR A 28 -3.54 -13.10 5.23
C THR A 28 -3.08 -12.03 4.23
N VAL A 29 -3.66 -10.83 4.28
CA VAL A 29 -3.23 -9.72 3.41
C VAL A 29 -1.79 -9.33 3.73
N GLN A 30 -1.43 -9.17 5.01
CA GLN A 30 -0.06 -8.85 5.41
C GLN A 30 0.95 -9.88 4.92
N GLU A 31 0.71 -11.18 5.16
CA GLU A 31 1.60 -12.26 4.70
C GLU A 31 1.81 -12.22 3.19
N LYS A 32 0.75 -11.96 2.44
CA LYS A 32 0.79 -11.86 0.99
C LYS A 32 1.51 -10.60 0.51
N VAL A 33 1.30 -9.47 1.16
CA VAL A 33 2.02 -8.21 0.90
C VAL A 33 3.52 -8.39 1.16
N ILE A 34 3.90 -9.10 2.23
CA ILE A 34 5.29 -9.44 2.56
C ILE A 34 5.90 -10.33 1.47
N GLU A 35 5.18 -11.37 1.03
CA GLU A 35 5.61 -12.24 -0.06
C GLU A 35 5.91 -11.43 -1.33
N LEU A 36 4.95 -10.61 -1.77
CA LEU A 36 5.09 -9.78 -2.96
C LEU A 36 6.23 -8.76 -2.83
N ALA A 37 6.38 -8.13 -1.66
CA ALA A 37 7.44 -7.18 -1.39
C ALA A 37 8.82 -7.84 -1.46
N SER A 38 8.96 -9.03 -0.86
CA SER A 38 10.22 -9.79 -0.88
C SER A 38 10.64 -10.16 -2.30
N ILE A 39 9.68 -10.55 -3.15
CA ILE A 39 9.96 -10.87 -4.56
C ILE A 39 10.35 -9.60 -5.33
N SER A 40 9.66 -8.47 -5.12
CA SER A 40 9.96 -7.21 -5.80
C SER A 40 11.28 -6.57 -5.37
N LEU A 41 11.70 -6.77 -4.12
CA LEU A 41 13.00 -6.31 -3.60
C LEU A 41 14.15 -7.28 -3.93
N GLY A 42 13.87 -8.45 -4.52
CA GLY A 42 14.88 -9.48 -4.77
C GLY A 42 15.45 -10.10 -3.47
N ARG A 43 14.74 -9.94 -2.36
CA ARG A 43 15.10 -10.47 -1.05
C ARG A 43 14.63 -11.91 -0.90
N GLY A 44 15.39 -12.84 -1.44
CA GLY A 44 15.00 -14.25 -1.50
C GLY A 44 14.76 -14.94 -0.14
N SER A 45 15.39 -14.48 0.95
CA SER A 45 15.18 -15.03 2.30
C SER A 45 15.08 -13.95 3.38
N ASP A 46 15.10 -12.69 2.99
CA ASP A 46 15.05 -11.57 3.93
C ASP A 46 13.63 -11.03 3.94
N THR A 47 12.91 -11.34 5.02
CA THR A 47 11.51 -10.96 5.19
C THR A 47 11.46 -9.59 5.85
N PRO A 48 10.97 -8.54 5.16
CA PRO A 48 10.87 -7.22 5.77
C PRO A 48 9.95 -7.24 7.00
N GLY A 49 10.31 -6.49 8.03
CA GLY A 49 9.46 -6.29 9.19
C GLY A 49 8.15 -5.57 8.85
N VAL A 50 7.07 -5.86 9.57
CA VAL A 50 5.74 -5.27 9.29
C VAL A 50 5.69 -3.75 9.47
N ASP A 51 6.53 -3.22 10.36
CA ASP A 51 6.71 -1.80 10.66
C ASP A 51 8.03 -1.24 10.12
N GLU A 52 8.74 -2.04 9.32
CA GLU A 52 10.01 -1.61 8.73
C GLU A 52 9.76 -0.56 7.63
N PRO A 53 10.59 0.49 7.54
CA PRO A 53 10.54 1.43 6.43
C PRO A 53 11.05 0.77 5.13
N LEU A 54 10.11 0.47 4.23
CA LEU A 54 10.34 -0.13 2.92
C LEU A 54 10.62 0.90 1.83
N TYR A 55 10.53 2.19 2.13
CA TYR A 55 10.76 3.25 1.16
C TYR A 55 11.79 4.26 1.70
N GLY A 56 12.66 4.76 0.83
CA GLY A 56 13.68 5.76 1.18
C GLY A 56 14.86 5.21 2.00
N THR A 57 15.02 3.89 2.07
CA THR A 57 16.18 3.22 2.66
C THR A 57 17.01 2.55 1.58
N GLU A 58 18.30 2.28 1.82
CA GLU A 58 19.15 1.53 0.87
C GLU A 58 18.66 0.08 0.65
N ALA A 59 17.78 -0.36 1.55
CA ALA A 59 17.10 -1.64 1.51
C ALA A 59 15.65 -1.51 0.98
N GLY A 60 15.18 -0.32 0.60
CA GLY A 60 13.79 -0.09 0.26
C GLY A 60 13.47 -0.39 -1.21
N PHE A 61 12.23 -0.09 -1.58
CA PHE A 61 11.77 -0.02 -2.95
C PHE A 61 12.43 1.16 -3.66
N ASP A 62 13.09 0.87 -4.78
CA ASP A 62 13.41 1.85 -5.80
C ASP A 62 12.15 2.27 -6.58
N SER A 63 12.24 3.39 -7.30
CA SER A 63 11.14 3.94 -8.12
C SER A 63 10.54 2.92 -9.09
N PHE A 64 11.36 1.98 -9.59
CA PHE A 64 10.94 0.93 -10.51
C PHE A 64 10.34 -0.28 -9.79
N SER A 65 11.02 -0.78 -8.75
CA SER A 65 10.56 -1.93 -7.96
C SER A 65 9.25 -1.64 -7.21
N LEU A 66 9.02 -0.38 -6.82
CA LEU A 66 7.75 0.06 -6.24
C LEU A 66 6.60 -0.12 -7.24
N LEU A 67 6.80 0.29 -8.50
CA LEU A 67 5.79 0.15 -9.54
C LEU A 67 5.48 -1.33 -9.84
N GLU A 68 6.49 -2.18 -9.93
CA GLU A 68 6.29 -3.63 -10.07
C GLU A 68 5.51 -4.23 -8.89
N PHE A 69 5.82 -3.77 -7.67
CA PHE A 69 5.09 -4.19 -6.47
C PHE A 69 3.61 -3.77 -6.51
N ILE A 70 3.32 -2.52 -6.89
CA ILE A 70 1.95 -2.01 -7.05
C ILE A 70 1.18 -2.86 -8.06
N LEU A 71 1.73 -3.10 -9.25
CA LEU A 71 1.09 -3.90 -10.28
C LEU A 71 0.76 -5.32 -9.80
N ARG A 72 1.63 -5.93 -8.98
CA ARG A 72 1.36 -7.23 -8.36
C ARG A 72 0.27 -7.17 -7.31
N LEU A 73 0.18 -6.10 -6.53
CA LEU A 73 -0.92 -5.92 -5.57
C LEU A 73 -2.26 -5.81 -6.31
N GLU A 74 -2.30 -5.06 -7.40
CA GLU A 74 -3.50 -4.94 -8.23
C GLU A 74 -3.93 -6.29 -8.81
N ASP A 75 -2.99 -7.07 -9.35
CA ASP A 75 -3.26 -8.40 -9.93
C ASP A 75 -3.68 -9.42 -8.85
N GLU A 76 -2.95 -9.49 -7.74
CA GLU A 76 -3.18 -10.49 -6.68
C GLU A 76 -4.48 -10.24 -5.90
N PHE A 77 -4.78 -8.98 -5.57
CA PHE A 77 -5.99 -8.63 -4.82
C PHE A 77 -7.16 -8.20 -5.72
N GLY A 78 -6.92 -8.04 -7.03
CA GLY A 78 -7.92 -7.55 -7.97
C GLY A 78 -8.40 -6.14 -7.66
N ILE A 79 -7.55 -5.28 -7.10
CA ILE A 79 -7.83 -3.89 -6.77
C ILE A 79 -7.27 -2.95 -7.85
N ALA A 80 -7.77 -1.71 -7.91
CA ALA A 80 -7.21 -0.66 -8.75
C ALA A 80 -6.60 0.43 -7.86
N ILE A 81 -5.34 0.76 -8.11
CA ILE A 81 -4.55 1.76 -7.41
C ILE A 81 -4.29 2.91 -8.39
N PRO A 82 -5.05 4.02 -8.31
CA PRO A 82 -4.87 5.15 -9.19
C PRO A 82 -3.55 5.87 -8.89
N ASP A 83 -3.00 6.56 -9.89
CA ASP A 83 -1.74 7.30 -9.76
C ASP A 83 -1.73 8.31 -8.60
N GLU A 84 -2.90 8.82 -8.21
CA GLU A 84 -3.06 9.75 -7.08
C GLU A 84 -2.80 9.12 -5.70
N ASP A 85 -2.97 7.80 -5.58
CA ASP A 85 -2.66 7.02 -4.37
C ASP A 85 -1.26 6.41 -4.42
N LEU A 86 -0.44 6.72 -5.44
CA LEU A 86 0.97 6.30 -5.52
C LEU A 86 1.88 7.17 -4.66
N ASP A 87 1.44 7.44 -3.43
CA ASP A 87 2.19 8.23 -2.47
C ASP A 87 3.14 7.32 -1.65
N PRO A 88 4.44 7.66 -1.56
CA PRO A 88 5.41 6.86 -0.81
C PRO A 88 5.06 6.68 0.67
N ASP A 89 4.22 7.53 1.26
CA ASP A 89 3.77 7.37 2.64
C ASP A 89 2.87 6.12 2.80
N ILE A 90 2.08 5.77 1.77
CA ILE A 90 1.23 4.56 1.75
C ILE A 90 2.10 3.30 1.66
N PHE A 91 3.21 3.37 0.93
CA PHE A 91 4.16 2.27 0.73
C PHE A 91 5.31 2.27 1.73
N ARG A 92 5.19 3.07 2.80
CA ARG A 92 6.23 3.21 3.81
C ARG A 92 6.51 1.90 4.54
N SER A 93 5.48 1.10 4.82
CA SER A 93 5.61 -0.16 5.58
C SER A 93 4.52 -1.15 5.16
N ILE A 94 4.76 -2.44 5.42
CA ILE A 94 3.79 -3.53 5.14
C ILE A 94 2.44 -3.23 5.79
N ASN A 95 2.44 -2.74 7.04
CA ASN A 95 1.20 -2.41 7.75
C ASN A 95 0.34 -1.39 6.99
N THR A 96 0.96 -0.32 6.47
CA THR A 96 0.25 0.72 5.73
C THR A 96 -0.28 0.18 4.40
N VAL A 97 0.51 -0.61 3.69
CA VAL A 97 0.10 -1.24 2.44
C VAL A 97 -1.05 -2.22 2.66
N ALA A 98 -0.95 -3.09 3.67
CA ALA A 98 -2.00 -4.06 3.99
C ALA A 98 -3.31 -3.36 4.39
N ALA A 99 -3.23 -2.30 5.20
CA ALA A 99 -4.39 -1.49 5.55
C ALA A 99 -5.03 -0.81 4.32
N TYR A 100 -4.21 -0.30 3.41
CA TYR A 100 -4.66 0.29 2.16
C TYR A 100 -5.35 -0.73 1.25
N VAL A 101 -4.74 -1.90 1.05
CA VAL A 101 -5.29 -3.01 0.25
C VAL A 101 -6.62 -3.48 0.82
N LEU A 102 -6.72 -3.67 2.14
CA LEU A 102 -7.98 -4.06 2.79
C LEU A 102 -9.09 -3.04 2.51
N ARG A 103 -8.79 -1.75 2.68
CA ARG A 103 -9.76 -0.68 2.39
C ARG A 103 -10.24 -0.75 0.93
N ARG A 104 -9.32 -0.97 -0.01
CA ARG A 104 -9.66 -1.09 -1.44
C ARG A 104 -10.53 -2.29 -1.75
N ILE A 105 -10.28 -3.43 -1.10
CA ILE A 105 -11.11 -4.63 -1.24
C ILE A 105 -12.53 -4.34 -0.72
N GLU A 106 -12.65 -3.69 0.44
CA GLU A 106 -13.95 -3.31 1.01
C GLU A 106 -14.72 -2.33 0.10
N GLU A 107 -14.05 -1.32 -0.47
CA GLU A 107 -14.65 -0.36 -1.41
C GLU A 107 -15.16 -1.03 -2.70
N LYS A 108 -14.52 -2.13 -3.12
CA LYS A 108 -14.92 -2.90 -4.29
C LYS A 108 -16.13 -3.80 -3.99
N GLU A 109 -16.22 -4.42 -2.81
CA GLU A 109 -17.35 -5.28 -2.44
C GLU A 109 -18.67 -4.51 -2.22
N VAL A 110 -18.59 -3.21 -1.97
CA VAL A 110 -19.76 -2.35 -1.76
C VAL A 110 -20.37 -1.83 -3.08
N GLN A 111 -19.69 -2.04 -4.22
CA GLN A 111 -20.13 -1.62 -5.56
C GLN A 111 -20.71 -2.76 -6.39
#